data_AF-A0A2V7FBA1-F1
#
_entry.id   AF-A0A2V7FBA1-F1
#
_cell.length_a   1.000
_cell.length_b   1.000
_cell.length_c   1.000
_cell.angle_alpha   90.00
_cell.angle_beta   90.00
_cell.angle_gamma   90.00
#
_symmetry.space_group_name_H-M   'P 1'
#
loop_
_entity.id
_entity.type
_entity.pdbx_description
1 polymer ?
#
loop_
_entity_poly.entity_id
_entity_poly.type
_entity_poly.pdbx_seq_one_letter_code
_entity_poly.pdbx_strand_id
1 'polypeptide(L)'
;MLNGEQIFPAMLEAIRGAQHTITYAQYFYEDGPISRDLAEALAERGRAGVGVNVLLDAFGTLSMPKEYADMMSRSGCHVAWFRPLSQYIFHRYTNRNHRRILVIDGRVGFTGGSGVSRKWMGNGRTEHHWRDTDVRIEGPAVEYLQAAFVESWLEATGVVLGGEAYFPRPIEPRGQVYAQVVKSSPAVGSFAMYTTFLLAVNAAQRSIHITNPYFVLDDRMRAALLATRRSTSTSRRCSTARRWSSTACGRRSAAPISTTVRSRRTTS
;
A
#
# COMPACT_ATOMS: atom_id res chain seq x y z
N MET A 1 -9.53 -1.01 6.46
CA MET A 1 -8.89 -0.79 7.77
C MET A 1 -8.27 0.60 7.77
N LEU A 2 -8.37 1.33 8.88
CA LEU A 2 -8.08 2.77 8.92
C LEU A 2 -6.83 3.14 9.72
N ASN A 3 -6.12 2.22 10.37
CA ASN A 3 -4.90 2.51 11.13
C ASN A 3 -4.19 1.21 11.57
N GLY A 4 -3.01 1.33 12.16
CA GLY A 4 -2.19 0.18 12.59
C GLY A 4 -2.88 -0.78 13.55
N GLU A 5 -3.74 -0.26 14.45
CA GLU A 5 -4.54 -1.09 15.37
C GLU A 5 -5.52 -2.04 14.67
N GLN A 6 -5.88 -1.75 13.41
CA GLN A 6 -6.73 -2.63 12.60
C GLN A 6 -5.94 -3.39 11.54
N ILE A 7 -4.94 -2.73 10.94
CA ILE A 7 -4.19 -3.26 9.80
C ILE A 7 -3.32 -4.45 10.24
N PHE A 8 -2.52 -4.25 11.27
CA PHE A 8 -1.50 -5.22 11.64
C PHE A 8 -2.05 -6.48 12.29
N PRO A 9 -3.05 -6.42 13.21
CA PRO A 9 -3.66 -7.64 13.72
C PRO A 9 -4.29 -8.48 12.61
N ALA A 10 -4.99 -7.86 11.66
CA ALA A 10 -5.61 -8.57 10.54
C ALA A 10 -4.58 -9.22 9.60
N MET A 11 -3.44 -8.55 9.34
CA MET A 11 -2.34 -9.14 8.57
C MET A 11 -1.69 -10.31 9.31
N LEU A 12 -1.39 -10.16 10.60
CA LEU A 12 -0.76 -11.20 11.42
C LEU A 12 -1.68 -12.43 11.56
N GLU A 13 -2.97 -12.23 11.77
CA GLU A 13 -3.97 -13.31 11.80
C GLU A 13 -3.97 -14.08 10.48
N ALA A 14 -4.00 -13.37 9.35
CA ALA A 14 -4.00 -13.99 8.03
C ALA A 14 -2.69 -14.75 7.72
N ILE A 15 -1.54 -14.20 8.12
CA ILE A 15 -0.23 -14.87 7.98
C ILE A 15 -0.22 -16.17 8.79
N ARG A 16 -0.61 -16.11 10.08
CA ARG A 16 -0.64 -17.29 10.96
C ARG A 16 -1.61 -18.36 10.46
N GLY A 17 -2.67 -17.96 9.76
CA GLY A 17 -3.65 -18.86 9.16
C GLY A 17 -3.26 -19.49 7.81
N ALA A 18 -2.15 -19.08 7.19
CA ALA A 18 -1.77 -19.52 5.84
C ALA A 18 -1.48 -21.03 5.77
N GLN A 19 -2.03 -21.74 4.79
CA GLN A 19 -1.89 -23.20 4.68
C GLN A 19 -0.91 -23.66 3.59
N HIS A 20 -0.74 -22.88 2.52
CA HIS A 20 -0.01 -23.30 1.32
C HIS A 20 1.04 -22.30 0.89
N THR A 21 0.67 -21.03 0.73
CA THR A 21 1.58 -19.99 0.23
C THR A 21 1.35 -18.64 0.90
N ILE A 22 2.44 -17.88 1.03
CA ILE A 22 2.41 -16.47 1.36
C ILE A 22 3.27 -15.74 0.35
N THR A 23 2.71 -14.72 -0.30
CA THR A 23 3.51 -13.76 -1.06
C THR A 23 3.41 -12.38 -0.44
N TYR A 24 4.56 -11.81 -0.09
CA TYR A 24 4.64 -10.57 0.67
C TYR A 24 5.63 -9.60 0.03
N ALA A 25 5.15 -8.46 -0.45
CA ALA A 25 5.97 -7.37 -0.98
C ALA A 25 5.83 -6.12 -0.11
N GLN A 26 6.96 -5.53 0.28
CA GLN A 26 7.00 -4.34 1.12
C GLN A 26 8.08 -3.36 0.67
N TYR A 27 7.69 -2.08 0.57
CA TYR A 27 8.64 -0.99 0.32
C TYR A 27 9.32 -0.54 1.61
N PHE A 28 8.55 -0.02 2.56
CA PHE A 28 9.09 0.58 3.78
C PHE A 28 9.06 -0.43 4.91
N TYR A 29 10.23 -0.84 5.39
CA TYR A 29 10.41 -1.78 6.50
C TYR A 29 11.59 -1.28 7.35
N GLU A 30 11.34 -0.91 8.59
CA GLU A 30 12.39 -0.50 9.55
C GLU A 30 12.22 -1.24 10.88
N ASP A 31 13.15 -1.05 11.80
CA ASP A 31 13.04 -1.65 13.14
C ASP A 31 11.76 -1.23 13.89
N GLY A 32 11.20 -2.16 14.66
CA GLY A 32 10.02 -1.92 15.48
C GLY A 32 9.31 -3.20 15.93
N PRO A 33 8.39 -3.10 16.91
CA PRO A 33 7.66 -4.25 17.42
C PRO A 33 6.90 -5.00 16.32
N ILE A 34 6.10 -4.27 15.53
CA ILE A 34 5.35 -4.89 14.43
C ILE A 34 6.25 -5.49 13.35
N SER A 35 7.41 -4.87 13.12
CA SER A 35 8.42 -5.34 12.18
C SER A 35 8.98 -6.69 12.59
N ARG A 36 9.23 -6.88 13.89
CA ARG A 36 9.62 -8.18 14.45
C ARG A 36 8.47 -9.19 14.37
N ASP A 37 7.27 -8.81 14.80
CA ASP A 37 6.09 -9.69 14.82
C ASP A 37 5.78 -10.27 13.43
N LEU A 38 5.85 -9.43 12.39
CA LEU A 38 5.66 -9.88 11.00
C LEU A 38 6.75 -10.84 10.55
N ALA A 39 8.02 -10.53 10.82
CA ALA A 39 9.13 -11.39 10.45
C ALA A 39 9.05 -12.74 11.17
N GLU A 40 8.69 -12.75 12.46
CA GLU A 40 8.51 -13.97 13.26
C GLU A 40 7.33 -14.81 12.76
N ALA A 41 6.19 -14.18 12.44
CA ALA A 41 5.02 -14.88 11.90
C ALA A 41 5.31 -15.49 10.52
N LEU A 42 6.01 -14.78 9.64
CA LEU A 42 6.43 -15.32 8.34
C LEU A 42 7.43 -16.47 8.51
N ALA A 43 8.41 -16.31 9.40
CA ALA A 43 9.38 -17.34 9.72
C ALA A 43 8.73 -18.60 10.32
N GLU A 44 7.73 -18.45 11.19
CA GLU A 44 6.96 -19.58 11.72
C GLU A 44 6.26 -20.36 10.62
N ARG A 45 5.56 -19.68 9.70
CA ARG A 45 4.91 -20.37 8.56
C ARG A 45 5.91 -21.04 7.63
N GLY A 46 7.07 -20.43 7.37
CA GLY A 46 8.16 -21.06 6.64
C GLY A 46 8.60 -22.39 7.29
N ARG A 47 8.79 -22.40 8.61
CA ARG A 47 9.14 -23.63 9.37
C ARG A 47 8.05 -24.68 9.31
N ALA A 48 6.79 -24.25 9.22
CA ALA A 48 5.63 -25.14 9.04
C ALA A 48 5.49 -25.68 7.60
N GLY A 49 6.40 -25.34 6.69
CA GLY A 49 6.41 -25.84 5.31
C GLY A 49 5.55 -25.04 4.32
N VAL A 50 5.03 -23.88 4.72
CA VAL A 50 4.32 -22.97 3.81
C VAL A 50 5.32 -22.34 2.84
N GLY A 51 4.94 -22.25 1.56
CA GLY A 51 5.73 -21.53 0.56
C GLY A 51 5.70 -20.02 0.77
N VAL A 52 6.69 -19.47 1.48
CA VAL A 52 6.74 -18.04 1.81
C VAL A 52 7.73 -17.30 0.91
N ASN A 53 7.24 -16.39 0.06
CA ASN A 53 8.03 -15.55 -0.82
C ASN A 53 7.94 -14.08 -0.38
N VAL A 54 9.07 -13.52 0.06
CA VAL A 54 9.18 -12.16 0.61
C VAL A 54 10.02 -11.29 -0.32
N LEU A 55 9.43 -10.23 -0.86
CA LEU A 55 10.07 -9.26 -1.73
C LEU A 55 10.20 -7.91 -1.03
N LEU A 56 11.43 -7.48 -0.78
CA LEU A 56 11.72 -6.23 -0.09
C LEU A 56 12.38 -5.23 -1.05
N ASP A 57 11.96 -3.96 -1.03
CA ASP A 57 12.67 -2.92 -1.79
C ASP A 57 13.98 -2.54 -1.10
N ALA A 58 15.11 -2.72 -1.80
CA ALA A 58 16.43 -2.53 -1.19
C ALA A 58 16.70 -1.11 -0.65
N PHE A 59 16.01 -0.08 -1.15
CA PHE A 59 16.15 1.28 -0.64
C PHE A 59 15.24 1.52 0.56
N GLY A 60 13.96 1.11 0.46
CA GLY A 60 12.97 1.33 1.51
C GLY A 60 13.20 0.52 2.79
N THR A 61 14.11 -0.46 2.76
CA THR A 61 14.46 -1.33 3.89
C THR A 61 15.87 -1.14 4.42
N LEU A 62 16.57 -0.06 4.07
CA LEU A 62 17.92 0.22 4.57
C LEU A 62 17.99 0.26 6.11
N SER A 63 16.91 0.67 6.77
CA SER A 63 16.78 0.72 8.22
C SER A 63 16.21 -0.57 8.84
N MET A 64 16.02 -1.63 8.06
CA MET A 64 15.57 -2.92 8.58
C MET A 64 16.75 -3.67 9.21
N PRO A 65 16.64 -4.14 10.46
CA PRO A 65 17.63 -5.03 11.05
C PRO A 65 17.83 -6.27 10.17
N LYS A 66 19.10 -6.55 9.85
CA LYS A 66 19.47 -7.71 9.02
C LYS A 66 18.96 -9.04 9.61
N GLU A 67 18.91 -9.12 10.94
CA GLU A 67 18.39 -10.27 11.67
C GLU A 67 16.96 -10.68 11.25
N TYR A 68 16.10 -9.75 10.81
CA TYR A 68 14.75 -10.07 10.37
C TYR A 68 14.77 -10.85 9.04
N ALA A 69 15.57 -10.40 8.07
CA ALA A 69 15.76 -11.12 6.81
C ALA A 69 16.46 -12.47 7.03
N ASP A 70 17.48 -12.51 7.88
CA ASP A 70 18.22 -13.74 8.19
C ASP A 70 17.34 -14.76 8.93
N MET A 71 16.45 -14.31 9.81
CA MET A 71 15.49 -15.16 10.51
C MET A 71 14.48 -15.78 9.53
N MET A 72 13.88 -14.99 8.64
CA MET A 72 12.97 -15.48 7.62
C MET A 72 13.68 -16.48 6.69
N SER A 73 14.88 -16.14 6.20
CA SER A 73 15.64 -16.98 5.27
C SER A 73 16.02 -18.33 5.90
N ARG A 74 16.50 -18.33 7.15
CA ARG A 74 16.84 -19.56 7.89
C ARG A 74 15.63 -20.44 8.22
N SER A 75 14.43 -19.87 8.12
CA SER A 75 13.18 -20.56 8.41
C SER A 75 12.54 -21.20 7.17
N GLY A 76 13.20 -21.15 6.01
CA GLY A 76 12.68 -21.69 4.76
C GLY A 76 11.94 -20.67 3.89
N CYS A 77 11.83 -19.40 4.31
CA CYS A 77 11.27 -18.35 3.47
C CYS A 77 12.24 -17.95 2.36
N HIS A 78 11.72 -17.70 1.16
CA HIS A 78 12.46 -17.13 0.06
C HIS A 78 12.45 -15.60 0.16
N VAL A 79 13.54 -15.00 0.64
CA VAL A 79 13.68 -13.54 0.74
C VAL A 79 14.46 -13.00 -0.45
N ALA A 80 13.90 -12.05 -1.18
CA ALA A 80 14.51 -11.41 -2.34
C ALA A 80 14.48 -9.89 -2.23
N TRP A 81 15.42 -9.23 -2.92
CA TRP A 81 15.57 -7.78 -2.92
C TRP A 81 15.21 -7.20 -4.29
N PHE A 82 14.26 -6.28 -4.33
CA PHE A 82 13.95 -5.53 -5.54
C PHE A 82 15.01 -4.45 -5.77
N ARG A 83 15.68 -4.53 -6.93
CA ARG A 83 16.70 -3.57 -7.40
C ARG A 83 17.74 -3.23 -6.33
N PRO A 84 18.56 -4.23 -5.93
CA PRO A 84 19.63 -4.05 -4.95
C PRO A 84 20.52 -2.85 -5.32
N LEU A 85 20.93 -2.09 -4.32
CA LEU A 85 21.77 -0.91 -4.51
C LEU A 85 23.15 -1.36 -4.99
N SER A 86 23.44 -1.10 -6.26
CA SER A 86 24.75 -1.34 -6.86
C SER A 86 25.29 -0.02 -7.37
N GLN A 87 26.53 0.31 -6.97
CA GLN A 87 27.25 1.51 -7.40
C GLN A 87 27.35 1.65 -8.93
N TYR A 88 27.06 0.61 -9.71
CA TYR A 88 27.18 0.60 -11.17
C TYR A 88 25.88 0.90 -11.91
N ILE A 89 24.72 1.05 -11.24
CA ILE A 89 23.42 1.16 -11.92
C ILE A 89 22.60 2.37 -11.43
N PHE A 90 23.12 3.58 -11.70
CA PHE A 90 22.53 4.84 -11.23
C PHE A 90 21.10 5.12 -11.74
N HIS A 91 20.77 4.71 -12.95
CA HIS A 91 19.45 5.00 -13.54
C HIS A 91 18.30 4.15 -12.95
N ARG A 92 18.60 3.12 -12.15
CA ARG A 92 17.57 2.32 -11.47
C ARG A 92 17.20 2.85 -10.08
N TYR A 93 17.86 3.90 -9.58
CA TYR A 93 17.60 4.41 -8.23
C TYR A 93 16.20 5.01 -8.05
N THR A 94 15.61 5.59 -9.09
CA THR A 94 14.32 6.30 -9.04
C THR A 94 13.10 5.39 -9.23
N ASN A 95 13.27 4.23 -9.85
CA ASN A 95 12.19 3.29 -10.14
C ASN A 95 12.20 2.18 -9.07
N ARG A 96 11.47 2.43 -7.99
CA ARG A 96 11.38 1.58 -6.79
C ARG A 96 10.06 0.83 -6.72
N ASN A 97 10.05 -0.30 -6.03
CA ASN A 97 8.81 -1.04 -5.81
C ASN A 97 8.08 -0.48 -4.59
N HIS A 98 7.17 0.46 -4.84
CA HIS A 98 6.27 1.01 -3.81
C HIS A 98 5.02 0.16 -3.56
N ARG A 99 4.88 -1.00 -4.21
CA ARG A 99 3.73 -1.89 -3.99
C ARG A 99 3.81 -2.49 -2.59
N ARG A 100 2.65 -2.56 -1.93
CA ARG A 100 2.46 -3.29 -0.67
C ARG A 100 1.43 -4.36 -0.94
N ILE A 101 1.88 -5.58 -0.89
CA ILE A 101 1.07 -6.74 -1.26
C ILE A 101 1.30 -7.80 -0.23
N LEU A 102 0.23 -8.32 0.36
CA LEU A 102 0.25 -9.59 1.07
C LEU A 102 -0.85 -10.44 0.46
N VAL A 103 -0.51 -11.64 0.00
CA VAL A 103 -1.50 -12.62 -0.45
C VAL A 103 -1.27 -13.93 0.29
N ILE A 104 -2.34 -14.46 0.86
CA ILE A 104 -2.39 -15.72 1.59
C ILE A 104 -3.13 -16.75 0.75
N ASP A 105 -2.46 -17.86 0.43
CA ASP A 105 -2.99 -19.03 -0.28
C ASP A 105 -3.67 -18.69 -1.62
N GLY A 106 -3.28 -17.59 -2.26
CA GLY A 106 -3.94 -17.06 -3.46
C GLY A 106 -5.39 -16.60 -3.25
N ARG A 107 -5.90 -16.55 -2.01
CA ARG A 107 -7.34 -16.38 -1.68
C ARG A 107 -7.66 -15.12 -0.88
N VAL A 108 -6.74 -14.66 -0.04
CA VAL A 108 -6.92 -13.46 0.78
C VAL A 108 -5.80 -12.48 0.45
N GLY A 109 -6.16 -11.28 0.00
CA GLY A 109 -5.22 -10.23 -0.37
C GLY A 109 -5.28 -9.02 0.55
N PHE A 110 -4.15 -8.35 0.75
CA PHE A 110 -4.06 -7.05 1.40
C PHE A 110 -3.22 -6.09 0.56
N THR A 111 -3.67 -4.84 0.50
CA THR A 111 -2.89 -3.74 -0.08
C THR A 111 -3.30 -2.41 0.53
N GLY A 112 -2.47 -1.38 0.40
CA GLY A 112 -2.71 -0.07 1.02
C GLY A 112 -1.48 0.81 1.01
N GLY A 113 -1.43 1.75 1.96
CA GLY A 113 -0.32 2.70 2.10
C GLY A 113 0.67 2.34 3.20
N SER A 114 0.30 1.41 4.10
CA SER A 114 1.03 1.21 5.34
C SER A 114 2.49 0.76 5.15
N GLY A 115 3.37 1.35 5.96
CA GLY A 115 4.75 0.90 6.14
C GLY A 115 4.85 -0.06 7.32
N VAL A 116 5.96 -0.80 7.41
CA VAL A 116 6.26 -1.65 8.56
C VAL A 116 7.26 -0.93 9.45
N SER A 117 6.75 -0.37 10.54
CA SER A 117 7.46 0.55 11.42
C SER A 117 6.60 0.89 12.64
N ARG A 118 7.24 1.30 13.74
CA ARG A 118 6.56 1.95 14.89
C ARG A 118 5.66 3.12 14.46
N LYS A 119 6.04 3.86 13.42
CA LYS A 119 5.29 5.04 12.94
C LYS A 119 3.88 4.69 12.48
N TRP A 120 3.63 3.51 11.93
CA TRP A 120 2.28 3.11 11.49
C TRP A 120 1.48 2.40 12.59
N MET A 121 2.08 2.17 13.76
CA MET A 121 1.37 1.58 14.90
C MET A 121 0.37 2.56 15.51
N GLY A 122 -0.60 2.04 16.27
CA GLY A 122 -1.59 2.84 16.98
C GLY A 122 -2.76 3.32 16.12
N ASN A 123 -3.57 4.20 16.71
CA ASN A 123 -4.84 4.66 16.13
C ASN A 123 -4.74 5.74 15.04
N GLY A 124 -3.54 6.23 14.72
CA GLY A 124 -3.33 7.26 13.70
C GLY A 124 -3.74 8.69 14.12
N ARG A 125 -3.91 8.96 15.42
CA ARG A 125 -4.40 10.26 15.95
C ARG A 125 -3.35 11.08 16.68
N THR A 126 -2.12 10.58 16.79
CA THR A 126 -1.01 11.26 17.48
C THR A 126 0.11 11.56 16.49
N GLU A 127 1.03 12.47 16.86
CA GLU A 127 2.15 12.86 15.98
C GLU A 127 3.06 11.68 15.58
N HIS A 128 3.24 10.73 16.49
CA HIS A 128 4.11 9.57 16.30
C HIS A 128 3.39 8.35 15.71
N HIS A 129 2.06 8.40 15.56
CA HIS A 129 1.24 7.34 14.98
C HIS A 129 0.55 7.84 13.71
N TRP A 130 1.06 7.41 12.57
CA TRP A 130 0.63 7.79 11.23
C TRP A 130 -0.68 7.11 10.88
N ARG A 131 -1.57 7.91 10.29
CA ARG A 131 -2.84 7.44 9.76
C ARG A 131 -2.65 6.91 8.34
N ASP A 132 -3.03 5.66 8.10
CA ASP A 132 -3.01 5.04 6.77
C ASP A 132 -4.21 4.12 6.53
N THR A 133 -4.52 3.85 5.26
CA THR A 133 -5.67 3.02 4.87
C THR A 133 -5.19 1.81 4.09
N ASP A 134 -5.51 0.63 4.61
CA ASP A 134 -5.31 -0.63 3.90
C ASP A 134 -6.64 -1.36 3.74
N VAL A 135 -6.72 -2.17 2.70
CA VAL A 135 -7.89 -2.99 2.37
C VAL A 135 -7.52 -4.46 2.43
N ARG A 136 -8.47 -5.26 2.92
CA ARG A 136 -8.45 -6.72 2.83
C ARG A 136 -9.45 -7.13 1.75
N ILE A 137 -9.03 -8.02 0.87
CA ILE A 137 -9.75 -8.42 -0.34
C ILE A 137 -9.91 -9.94 -0.29
N GLU A 138 -11.13 -10.40 -0.55
CA GLU A 138 -11.48 -11.80 -0.82
C GLU A 138 -12.22 -11.84 -2.17
N GLY A 139 -12.16 -12.99 -2.84
CA GLY A 139 -12.80 -13.20 -4.13
C GLY A 139 -11.88 -12.98 -5.33
N PRO A 140 -12.41 -13.00 -6.56
CA PRO A 140 -11.62 -13.02 -7.80
C PRO A 140 -10.61 -11.88 -7.95
N ALA A 141 -10.84 -10.74 -7.29
CA ALA A 141 -9.91 -9.61 -7.32
C ALA A 141 -8.51 -9.94 -6.76
N VAL A 142 -8.40 -10.96 -5.89
CA VAL A 142 -7.12 -11.38 -5.30
C VAL A 142 -6.16 -11.93 -6.35
N GLU A 143 -6.64 -12.60 -7.39
CA GLU A 143 -5.79 -13.12 -8.49
C GLU A 143 -4.98 -12.01 -9.15
N TYR A 144 -5.56 -10.83 -9.34
CA TYR A 144 -4.87 -9.69 -9.94
C TYR A 144 -3.83 -9.07 -9.01
N LEU A 145 -4.08 -9.10 -7.70
CA LEU A 145 -3.10 -8.69 -6.70
C LEU A 145 -1.92 -9.67 -6.64
N GLN A 146 -2.20 -10.97 -6.68
CA GLN A 146 -1.19 -12.03 -6.77
C GLN A 146 -0.36 -11.88 -8.05
N ALA A 147 -1.00 -11.65 -9.21
CA ALA A 147 -0.30 -11.43 -10.46
C ALA A 147 0.63 -10.20 -10.42
N ALA A 148 0.24 -9.13 -9.71
CA ALA A 148 1.09 -7.97 -9.50
C ALA A 148 2.31 -8.28 -8.63
N PHE A 149 2.21 -9.19 -7.65
CA PHE A 149 3.36 -9.71 -6.91
C PHE A 149 4.27 -10.54 -7.83
N VAL A 150 3.70 -11.50 -8.56
CA VAL A 150 4.47 -12.41 -9.42
C VAL A 150 5.28 -11.65 -10.47
N GLU A 151 4.73 -10.58 -11.04
CA GLU A 151 5.46 -9.69 -11.96
C GLU A 151 6.71 -9.08 -11.29
N SER A 152 6.58 -8.53 -10.08
CA SER A 152 7.71 -7.94 -9.35
C SER A 152 8.71 -8.99 -8.88
N TRP A 153 8.22 -10.19 -8.52
CA TRP A 153 9.05 -11.32 -8.14
C TRP A 153 9.88 -11.84 -9.31
N LEU A 154 9.27 -11.96 -10.49
CA LEU A 154 9.94 -12.37 -11.72
C LEU A 154 11.02 -11.35 -12.12
N GLU A 155 10.74 -10.05 -12.04
CA GLU A 155 11.76 -9.01 -12.30
C GLU A 155 12.96 -9.13 -11.35
N ALA A 156 12.70 -9.41 -10.07
CA ALA A 156 13.74 -9.47 -9.06
C ALA A 156 14.56 -10.77 -9.09
N THR A 157 13.95 -11.90 -9.43
CA THR A 157 14.52 -13.24 -9.21
C THR A 157 14.69 -14.07 -10.47
N GLY A 158 14.01 -13.73 -11.57
CA GLY A 158 13.91 -14.58 -12.77
C GLY A 158 13.01 -15.81 -12.60
N VAL A 159 12.36 -15.98 -11.44
CA VAL A 159 11.49 -17.13 -11.15
C VAL A 159 10.02 -16.76 -11.38
N VAL A 160 9.30 -17.62 -12.09
CA VAL A 160 7.84 -17.51 -12.26
C VAL A 160 7.16 -18.33 -11.16
N LEU A 161 6.31 -17.68 -10.36
CA LEU A 161 5.43 -18.37 -9.42
C LEU A 161 4.07 -18.61 -10.10
N GLY A 162 3.55 -19.83 -9.99
CA GLY A 162 2.32 -20.24 -10.65
C GLY A 162 1.77 -21.55 -10.08
N GLY A 163 0.68 -22.04 -10.67
CA GLY A 163 0.00 -23.26 -10.24
C GLY A 163 -1.06 -23.02 -9.17
N GLU A 164 -1.75 -24.10 -8.80
CA GLU A 164 -2.95 -24.08 -7.94
C GLU A 164 -2.70 -23.47 -6.55
N ALA A 165 -1.51 -23.64 -6.00
CA ALA A 165 -1.14 -23.10 -4.69
C ALA A 165 -1.04 -21.56 -4.65
N TYR A 166 -0.76 -20.91 -5.78
CA TYR A 166 -0.68 -19.44 -5.90
C TYR A 166 -1.92 -18.86 -6.60
N PHE A 167 -2.52 -19.62 -7.52
CA PHE A 167 -3.69 -19.24 -8.32
C PHE A 167 -4.76 -20.34 -8.25
N PRO A 168 -5.40 -20.53 -7.08
CA PRO A 168 -6.43 -21.54 -6.93
C PRO A 168 -7.64 -21.19 -7.80
N ARG A 169 -8.23 -22.20 -8.45
CA ARG A 169 -9.43 -22.02 -9.28
C ARG A 169 -10.47 -23.11 -8.95
N PRO A 170 -11.76 -22.77 -8.82
CA PRO A 170 -12.34 -21.42 -8.87
C PRO A 170 -12.09 -20.61 -7.57
N ILE A 171 -12.08 -19.28 -7.69
CA ILE A 171 -12.21 -18.36 -6.55
C ILE A 171 -13.63 -17.81 -6.56
N GLU A 172 -14.43 -18.21 -5.59
CA GLU A 172 -15.82 -17.76 -5.50
C GLU A 172 -15.91 -16.26 -5.18
N PRO A 173 -16.87 -15.53 -5.78
CA PRO A 173 -17.17 -14.16 -5.40
C PRO A 173 -17.47 -14.02 -3.90
N ARG A 174 -16.94 -12.95 -3.29
CA ARG A 174 -17.14 -12.65 -1.87
C ARG A 174 -17.50 -11.18 -1.68
N GLY A 175 -18.53 -10.94 -0.87
CA GLY A 175 -19.06 -9.59 -0.63
C GLY A 175 -19.96 -9.07 -1.76
N GLN A 176 -20.31 -7.79 -1.68
CA GLN A 176 -21.27 -7.12 -2.60
C GLN A 176 -20.62 -6.00 -3.43
N VAL A 177 -19.31 -5.79 -3.29
CA VAL A 177 -18.59 -4.69 -3.93
C VAL A 177 -17.84 -5.22 -5.14
N TYR A 178 -18.04 -4.58 -6.29
CA TYR A 178 -17.17 -4.78 -7.45
C TYR A 178 -15.80 -4.18 -7.16
N ALA A 179 -14.77 -5.02 -7.28
CA ALA A 179 -13.38 -4.63 -7.05
C ALA A 179 -12.55 -4.81 -8.33
N GLN A 180 -11.72 -3.81 -8.63
CA GLN A 180 -10.74 -3.87 -9.68
C GLN A 180 -9.37 -3.53 -9.09
N VAL A 181 -8.39 -4.40 -9.31
CA VAL A 181 -6.99 -4.11 -8.97
C VAL A 181 -6.36 -3.38 -10.15
N VAL A 182 -5.86 -2.18 -9.89
CA VAL A 182 -5.11 -1.38 -10.87
C VAL A 182 -3.67 -1.31 -10.41
N LYS A 183 -2.74 -1.73 -11.27
CA LYS A 183 -1.30 -1.64 -11.00
C LYS A 183 -0.67 -0.51 -11.81
N SER A 184 0.32 0.16 -11.24
CA SER A 184 1.22 1.04 -11.98
C SER A 184 2.47 0.26 -12.41
N SER A 185 2.94 0.52 -13.63
CA SER A 185 4.23 0.04 -14.13
C SER A 185 5.09 1.25 -14.52
N PRO A 186 6.42 1.19 -14.30
CA PRO A 186 7.33 2.22 -14.79
C PRO A 186 7.51 2.19 -16.32
N ALA A 187 6.91 1.21 -17.01
CA ALA A 187 6.88 1.18 -18.47
C ALA A 187 6.24 2.46 -19.03
N VAL A 188 6.94 3.09 -19.97
CA VAL A 188 6.45 4.29 -20.68
C VAL A 188 5.07 4.00 -21.25
N GLY A 189 4.10 4.89 -20.97
CA GLY A 189 2.71 4.74 -21.42
C GLY A 189 1.77 4.05 -20.42
N SER A 190 2.26 3.56 -19.28
CA SER A 190 1.40 3.00 -18.22
C SER A 190 0.66 4.10 -17.45
N PHE A 191 -0.38 4.68 -18.05
CA PHE A 191 -1.25 5.68 -17.43
C PHE A 191 -2.46 5.10 -16.71
N ALA A 192 -2.58 3.77 -16.60
CA ALA A 192 -3.77 3.09 -16.08
C ALA A 192 -4.28 3.68 -14.76
N MET A 193 -3.39 3.82 -13.76
CA MET A 193 -3.75 4.40 -12.46
C MET A 193 -4.20 5.87 -12.57
N TYR A 194 -3.49 6.67 -13.37
CA TYR A 194 -3.84 8.08 -13.59
C TYR A 194 -5.20 8.23 -14.30
N THR A 195 -5.43 7.42 -15.33
CA THR A 195 -6.70 7.34 -16.06
C THR A 195 -7.84 6.90 -15.13
N THR A 196 -7.63 5.90 -14.28
CA THR A 196 -8.63 5.48 -13.29
C THR A 196 -9.01 6.63 -12.36
N PHE A 197 -8.04 7.39 -11.84
CA PHE A 197 -8.35 8.55 -11.00
C PHE A 197 -9.09 9.65 -11.78
N LEU A 198 -8.69 9.95 -13.02
CA LEU A 198 -9.39 10.93 -13.85
C LEU A 198 -10.84 10.50 -14.12
N LEU A 199 -11.09 9.23 -14.44
CA LEU A 199 -12.43 8.70 -14.65
C LEU A 199 -13.26 8.81 -13.37
N ALA A 200 -12.70 8.42 -12.22
CA ALA A 200 -13.38 8.53 -10.93
C ALA A 200 -13.75 9.99 -10.58
N VAL A 201 -12.87 10.95 -10.87
CA VAL A 201 -13.12 12.37 -10.65
C VAL A 201 -14.22 12.92 -11.58
N ASN A 202 -14.17 12.56 -12.87
CA ASN A 202 -15.15 13.03 -13.85
C ASN A 202 -16.53 12.38 -13.66
N ALA A 203 -16.59 11.14 -13.17
CA ALA A 203 -17.85 10.43 -12.91
C ALA A 203 -18.51 10.81 -11.56
N ALA A 204 -17.80 11.54 -10.69
CA ALA A 204 -18.32 11.86 -9.37
C ALA A 204 -19.50 12.83 -9.43
N GLN A 205 -20.65 12.42 -8.88
CA GLN A 205 -21.88 13.23 -8.89
C GLN A 205 -22.09 14.08 -7.64
N ARG A 206 -21.58 13.66 -6.46
CA ARG A 206 -21.93 14.28 -5.16
C ARG A 206 -20.74 14.78 -4.34
N SER A 207 -19.72 13.95 -4.14
CA SER A 207 -18.53 14.35 -3.38
C SER A 207 -17.35 13.48 -3.77
N ILE A 208 -16.15 14.04 -3.60
CA ILE A 208 -14.89 13.31 -3.68
C ILE A 208 -14.14 13.55 -2.39
N HIS A 209 -13.75 12.46 -1.74
CA HIS A 209 -12.92 12.48 -0.54
C HIS A 209 -11.53 11.98 -0.93
N ILE A 210 -10.52 12.81 -0.73
CA ILE A 210 -9.13 12.48 -1.09
C ILE A 210 -8.30 12.48 0.19
N THR A 211 -7.64 11.36 0.44
CA THR A 211 -6.61 11.22 1.47
C THR A 211 -5.35 10.74 0.79
N ASN A 212 -4.33 11.60 0.74
CA ASN A 212 -3.08 11.31 0.06
C ASN A 212 -1.93 12.04 0.78
N PRO A 213 -0.79 11.39 1.05
CA PRO A 213 0.39 12.07 1.60
C PRO A 213 0.90 13.19 0.70
N TYR A 214 0.71 13.08 -0.62
CA TYR A 214 1.17 14.05 -1.61
C TYR A 214 0.02 14.52 -2.49
N PHE A 215 -0.31 15.81 -2.41
CA PHE A 215 -1.34 16.42 -3.25
C PHE A 215 -0.71 17.30 -4.32
N VAL A 216 -0.08 16.65 -5.29
CA VAL A 216 0.57 17.28 -6.45
C VAL A 216 -0.25 16.92 -7.68
N LEU A 217 -0.85 17.93 -8.33
CA LEU A 217 -1.77 17.76 -9.45
C LEU A 217 -1.21 18.42 -10.70
N ASP A 218 -1.34 17.73 -11.84
CA ASP A 218 -1.15 18.34 -13.15
C ASP A 218 -2.38 19.17 -13.56
N ASP A 219 -2.26 19.87 -14.70
CA ASP A 219 -3.31 20.77 -15.18
C ASP A 219 -4.59 20.02 -15.55
N ARG A 220 -4.49 18.79 -16.05
CA ARG A 220 -5.65 17.96 -16.44
C ARG A 220 -6.45 17.51 -15.21
N MET A 221 -5.79 16.98 -14.20
CA MET A 221 -6.44 16.57 -12.94
C MET A 221 -7.01 17.77 -12.19
N ARG A 222 -6.29 18.90 -12.19
CA ARG A 222 -6.78 20.17 -11.63
C ARG A 222 -8.05 20.63 -12.33
N ALA A 223 -8.06 20.64 -13.67
CA ALA A 223 -9.22 21.01 -14.47
C ALA A 223 -10.41 20.07 -14.23
N ALA A 224 -10.19 18.76 -14.23
CA ALA A 224 -11.22 17.76 -13.94
C ALA A 224 -11.86 17.99 -12.57
N LEU A 225 -11.04 18.15 -11.53
CA LEU A 225 -11.55 18.46 -10.19
C LEU A 225 -12.37 19.74 -10.21
N LEU A 226 -11.89 20.83 -10.82
CA LEU A 226 -12.62 22.11 -10.90
C LEU A 226 -13.96 21.99 -11.67
N ALA A 227 -14.01 21.21 -12.74
CA ALA A 227 -15.21 21.00 -13.55
C ALA A 227 -16.34 20.32 -12.76
N THR A 228 -16.04 19.32 -11.92
CA THR A 228 -17.02 18.63 -11.04
C THR A 228 -17.75 19.60 -10.08
N ARG A 229 -17.22 20.80 -9.85
CA ARG A 229 -17.85 21.84 -9.01
C ARG A 229 -19.00 22.56 -9.70
N ARG A 230 -18.97 22.62 -11.04
CA ARG A 230 -19.93 23.40 -11.83
C ARG A 230 -21.19 22.60 -12.14
N SER A 231 -21.10 21.27 -12.17
CA SER A 231 -22.22 20.37 -12.51
C SER A 231 -23.12 20.00 -11.32
N THR A 232 -22.60 20.02 -10.09
CA THR A 232 -23.35 19.61 -8.89
C THR A 232 -22.83 20.33 -7.63
N SER A 233 -23.67 20.47 -6.59
CA SER A 233 -23.28 21.02 -5.28
C SER A 233 -22.33 20.06 -4.55
N THR A 234 -21.10 19.95 -5.05
CA THR A 234 -20.14 18.92 -4.65
C THR A 234 -19.27 19.44 -3.53
N SER A 235 -19.30 18.79 -2.36
CA SER A 235 -18.39 19.09 -1.25
C SER A 235 -17.07 18.34 -1.43
N ARG A 236 -15.93 19.00 -1.21
CA ARG A 236 -14.60 18.37 -1.20
C ARG A 236 -14.01 18.40 0.20
N ARG A 237 -13.49 17.26 0.65
CA ARG A 237 -12.57 17.20 1.80
C ARG A 237 -11.29 16.54 1.32
N CYS A 238 -10.20 17.30 1.39
CA CYS A 238 -8.86 16.79 1.18
C CYS A 238 -8.13 16.81 2.52
N SER A 239 -7.54 15.68 2.91
CA SER A 239 -6.61 15.61 4.03
C SER A 239 -5.23 15.27 3.49
N THR A 240 -4.27 16.16 3.74
CA THR A 240 -2.85 15.98 3.41
C THR A 240 -2.02 15.96 4.69
N ALA A 241 -0.88 15.27 4.66
CA ALA A 241 0.06 15.30 5.77
C ALA A 241 0.61 16.73 5.93
N ARG A 242 0.67 17.25 7.16
CA ARG A 242 1.39 18.50 7.44
C ARG A 242 2.87 18.28 7.17
N ARG A 243 3.47 19.13 6.34
CA ARG A 243 4.92 19.23 6.17
C ARG A 243 5.49 19.87 7.45
N TRP A 244 5.95 19.05 8.39
CA TRP A 244 6.69 19.55 9.56
C TRP A 244 8.18 19.57 9.20
N SER A 245 8.65 20.68 8.63
CA SER A 245 10.07 20.91 8.44
C SER A 245 10.69 21.39 9.75
N SER A 246 11.59 20.60 10.33
CA SER A 246 12.46 21.01 11.42
C SER A 246 13.55 21.96 10.92
N THR A 247 13.22 23.24 10.70
CA THR A 247 14.23 24.31 10.66
C THR A 247 13.61 25.66 11.08
N ALA A 248 14.19 26.19 12.16
CA ALA A 248 14.08 27.48 12.83
C ALA A 248 13.16 28.62 12.32
N CYS A 249 12.55 29.26 13.32
CA CYS A 249 12.16 30.68 13.44
C CYS A 249 10.74 31.09 13.03
N GLY A 250 9.98 31.57 14.03
CA GLY A 250 8.82 32.45 13.83
C GLY A 250 7.48 31.92 14.35
N ARG A 251 7.11 32.33 15.56
CA ARG A 251 5.80 32.09 16.19
C ARG A 251 4.62 32.44 15.26
N ARG A 252 3.59 31.57 15.20
CA ARG A 252 2.18 31.89 15.47
C ARG A 252 1.31 30.62 15.49
N SER A 253 0.36 30.63 16.42
CA SER A 253 -0.61 29.61 16.83
C SER A 253 -1.18 28.70 15.73
N ALA A 254 -1.21 27.38 16.00
CA ALA A 254 -1.86 26.39 15.14
C ALA A 254 -3.11 25.81 15.82
N ALA A 255 -4.28 26.14 15.28
CA ALA A 255 -5.50 25.34 15.44
C ALA A 255 -5.65 24.38 14.22
N PRO A 256 -6.39 23.27 14.33
CA PRO A 256 -6.66 22.40 13.19
C PRO A 256 -7.52 23.14 12.16
N ILE A 257 -7.01 23.29 10.93
CA ILE A 257 -7.85 23.70 9.80
C ILE A 257 -8.30 22.42 9.08
N SER A 258 -9.48 21.93 9.43
CA SER A 258 -10.30 21.24 8.44
C SER A 258 -10.89 22.32 7.54
N THR A 259 -10.44 22.44 6.29
CA THR A 259 -11.05 23.41 5.38
C THR A 259 -12.40 22.85 4.92
N THR A 260 -13.47 23.14 5.66
CA THR A 260 -14.84 22.97 5.19
C THR A 260 -15.31 24.33 4.68
N VAL A 261 -15.26 24.57 3.37
CA VAL A 261 -15.95 25.74 2.79
C VAL A 261 -17.43 25.38 2.65
N ARG A 262 -18.25 25.81 3.61
CA ARG A 262 -19.72 25.81 3.47
C ARG A 262 -20.12 27.08 2.72
N SER A 263 -20.65 26.97 1.50
CA SER A 263 -21.41 28.08 0.92
C SER A 263 -22.83 28.05 1.49
N ARG A 264 -23.21 29.08 2.26
CA ARG A 264 -24.63 29.34 2.55
C ARG A 264 -25.30 29.77 1.25
N ARG A 265 -26.42 29.14 0.90
CA ARG A 265 -27.38 29.73 -0.04
C ARG A 265 -28.01 30.92 0.68
N THR A 266 -27.84 32.12 0.16
CA THR A 266 -28.81 33.20 0.39
C THR A 266 -30.03 32.85 -0.46
N THR A 267 -31.16 32.60 0.21
CA THR A 267 -32.48 32.53 -0.41
C THR A 267 -33.03 33.95 -0.56
N SER A 268 -33.88 34.10 -1.58
CA SER A 268 -34.53 35.31 -2.15
C SER A 268 -33.60 36.26 -2.89
#